data_AF-A0A3R6KIQ8-F1
#
_entry.id   AF-A0A3R6KIQ8-F1
#
_cell.length_a   1.000
_cell.length_b   1.000
_cell.length_c   1.000
_cell.angle_alpha   90.00
_cell.angle_beta   90.00
_cell.angle_gamma   90.00
#
_symmetry.space_group_name_H-M   'P 1'
#
loop_
_entity.id
_entity.type
_entity.pdbx_description
1 polymer ?
#
loop_
_entity_poly.entity_id
_entity_poly.type
_entity_poly.pdbx_seq_one_letter_code
_entity_poly.pdbx_strand_id
1 'polypeptide(L)'
;MGEANDTANRMIKTGEGKAPTLTLDPDEVKYDMSFMEPSLKKNMPAEETKAAAAGAVDESMLSEDEKRQVETFVKQIDISNIKLVNSYGASAQKGISGFSVSITKNVKTKDFGDIGDSLRELETAIKSTTTSEKKGLLGLFKKGKQKVASLIANYESAETNIKKIEKDLQKHQMALTKDIFVFNQMYDMNLDFYKELTMYIIAGKKALGQAKSTKLVELQEKADTTRDQLDVQMYRDYADACTRFEKRLAELEMTRLLSIQMAPQIRLLQNADQEVVDSSARIF
;
A
#
# COMPACT_ATOMS: atom_id res chain seq x y z
N MET A 1 38.26 9.95 19.38
CA MET A 1 37.14 9.28 20.09
C MET A 1 35.99 10.27 20.12
N GLY A 2 34.96 10.07 19.29
CA GLY A 2 33.84 11.00 19.19
C GLY A 2 32.90 10.80 18.00
N GLU A 3 33.20 9.93 17.04
CA GLU A 3 32.26 9.49 16.00
C GLU A 3 31.65 8.15 16.40
N ALA A 4 30.48 8.17 17.03
CA ALA A 4 29.54 7.05 17.13
C ALA A 4 28.31 7.51 17.92
N ASN A 5 27.42 8.33 17.34
CA ASN A 5 26.05 8.48 17.85
C ASN A 5 25.14 9.32 16.93
N ASP A 6 25.06 9.01 15.63
CA ASP A 6 23.94 9.54 14.81
C ASP A 6 23.30 8.53 13.85
N THR A 7 23.59 7.24 14.01
CA THR A 7 22.90 6.17 13.27
C THR A 7 21.70 5.63 14.08
N ALA A 8 20.87 6.55 14.60
CA ALA A 8 19.60 6.18 15.20
C ALA A 8 18.58 5.91 14.07
N ASN A 9 18.50 4.64 13.67
CA ASN A 9 17.53 4.02 12.78
C ASN A 9 16.15 4.74 12.82
N ARG A 10 15.93 5.70 11.90
CA ARG A 10 14.68 6.45 11.77
C ARG A 10 13.63 5.55 11.13
N MET A 11 12.81 4.90 11.96
CA MET A 11 11.53 4.36 11.51
C MET A 11 10.63 5.54 11.17
N ILE A 12 10.35 5.78 9.89
CA ILE A 12 9.29 6.73 9.53
C ILE A 12 7.97 6.08 9.91
N LYS A 13 7.33 6.62 10.95
CA LYS A 13 5.93 6.33 11.26
C LYS A 13 5.08 7.02 10.20
N THR A 14 4.65 6.25 9.22
CA THR A 14 3.67 6.66 8.20
C THR A 14 2.37 7.07 8.91
N GLY A 15 2.00 8.35 8.81
CA GLY A 15 0.78 8.88 9.44
C GLY A 15 0.86 10.33 9.95
N GLU A 16 2.05 10.92 10.08
CA GLU A 16 2.19 12.36 10.31
C GLU A 16 2.65 13.00 9.00
N GLY A 17 1.83 13.86 8.38
CA GLY A 17 2.04 14.50 7.07
C GLY A 17 3.31 15.37 6.91
N LYS A 18 4.48 14.83 7.21
CA LYS A 18 5.80 15.37 6.90
C LYS A 18 6.24 14.85 5.54
N ALA A 19 6.79 15.75 4.73
CA ALA A 19 7.34 15.41 3.42
C ALA A 19 8.41 14.31 3.52
N PRO A 20 8.44 13.35 2.59
CA PRO A 20 9.47 12.31 2.56
C PRO A 20 10.86 12.95 2.39
N THR A 21 11.83 12.47 3.17
CA THR A 21 13.21 12.96 3.12
C THR A 21 14.03 12.11 2.14
N LEU A 22 14.68 12.76 1.17
CA LEU A 22 15.53 12.08 0.18
C LEU A 22 16.88 11.64 0.80
N THR A 23 17.39 10.50 0.36
CA THR A 23 18.71 9.99 0.72
C THR A 23 19.41 9.34 -0.47
N LEU A 24 20.75 9.31 -0.43
CA LEU A 24 21.58 8.56 -1.37
C LEU A 24 21.95 7.17 -0.85
N ASP A 25 21.72 6.89 0.44
CA ASP A 25 21.98 5.60 1.05
C ASP A 25 20.71 4.71 0.96
N PRO A 26 20.77 3.59 0.21
CA PRO A 26 19.62 2.71 0.03
C PRO A 26 19.18 1.99 1.32
N ASP A 27 20.04 1.90 2.34
CA ASP A 27 19.78 1.15 3.58
C ASP A 27 19.39 2.06 4.76
N GLU A 28 19.51 3.38 4.62
CA GLU A 28 19.18 4.36 5.65
C GLU A 28 17.66 4.42 5.92
N VAL A 29 16.85 4.27 4.87
CA VAL A 29 15.39 4.29 4.97
C VAL A 29 14.83 2.87 5.04
N LYS A 30 14.18 2.55 6.16
CA LYS A 30 13.43 1.31 6.32
C LYS A 30 11.94 1.62 6.37
N TYR A 31 11.20 1.10 5.38
CA TYR A 31 9.75 1.17 5.36
C TYR A 31 9.19 0.12 6.30
N ASP A 32 8.45 0.56 7.32
CA ASP A 32 7.63 -0.34 8.12
C ASP A 32 6.37 -0.69 7.33
N MET A 33 6.29 -1.96 6.90
CA MET A 33 5.14 -2.51 6.18
C MET A 33 4.09 -3.11 7.12
N SER A 34 4.22 -2.85 8.42
CA SER A 34 3.26 -3.25 9.44
C SER A 34 2.16 -2.19 9.54
N PHE A 35 0.96 -2.52 9.07
CA PHE A 35 -0.21 -1.66 9.25
C PHE A 35 -0.74 -1.81 10.68
N MET A 36 -0.92 -0.69 11.38
CA MET A 36 -1.44 -0.72 12.73
C MET A 36 -2.90 -1.18 12.71
N GLU A 37 -3.28 -1.97 13.71
CA GLU A 37 -4.68 -2.28 13.95
C GLU A 37 -5.33 -1.11 14.70
N PRO A 38 -6.55 -0.67 14.32
CA PRO A 38 -7.21 0.40 15.04
C PRO A 38 -7.53 -0.07 16.46
N SER A 39 -7.12 0.71 17.45
CA SER A 39 -7.64 0.53 18.81
C SER A 39 -9.08 1.03 18.83
N LEU A 40 -10.02 0.19 19.26
CA LEU A 40 -11.48 0.38 19.22
C LEU A 40 -12.04 1.62 19.97
N LYS A 41 -11.21 2.59 20.38
CA LYS A 41 -11.60 3.76 21.18
C LYS A 41 -11.61 5.09 20.43
N LYS A 42 -11.39 5.14 19.12
CA LYS A 42 -11.37 6.41 18.40
C LYS A 42 -12.19 6.37 17.11
N ASN A 43 -13.38 6.99 17.17
CA ASN A 43 -14.08 7.43 15.97
C ASN A 43 -13.19 8.49 15.31
N MET A 44 -12.72 8.22 14.11
CA MET A 44 -11.97 9.18 13.30
C MET A 44 -12.77 9.54 12.06
N PRO A 45 -12.82 10.82 11.66
CA PRO A 45 -13.56 11.25 10.49
C PRO A 45 -12.87 10.77 9.22
N ALA A 46 -13.66 10.47 8.19
CA ALA A 46 -13.16 10.32 6.83
C ALA A 46 -12.70 11.68 6.32
N GLU A 47 -11.39 11.89 6.18
CA GLU A 47 -10.86 13.02 5.44
C GLU A 47 -10.84 12.70 3.95
N GLU A 48 -11.68 13.41 3.19
CA GLU A 48 -11.63 13.42 1.72
C GLU A 48 -10.40 14.21 1.25
N THR A 49 -9.28 13.52 1.05
CA THR A 49 -8.12 14.15 0.41
C THR A 49 -8.28 14.09 -1.11
N LYS A 50 -8.52 15.27 -1.71
CA LYS A 50 -8.53 15.48 -3.17
C LYS A 50 -7.22 15.03 -3.78
N ALA A 51 -7.25 13.92 -4.53
CA ALA A 51 -6.14 13.49 -5.36
C ALA A 51 -6.02 14.42 -6.58
N ALA A 52 -4.94 15.18 -6.62
CA ALA A 52 -4.57 16.07 -7.71
C ALA A 52 -4.24 15.30 -9.00
N ALA A 53 -4.48 15.96 -10.13
CA ALA A 53 -4.39 15.45 -11.49
C ALA A 53 -3.09 14.67 -11.78
N ALA A 54 -3.22 13.40 -12.15
CA ALA A 54 -2.12 12.54 -12.55
C ALA A 54 -1.81 12.71 -14.03
N GLY A 55 -0.67 13.28 -14.36
CA GLY A 55 -0.16 13.30 -15.74
C GLY A 55 1.23 13.91 -15.91
N ALA A 56 1.50 15.06 -15.27
CA ALA A 56 2.79 15.72 -15.39
C ALA A 56 3.78 15.30 -14.29
N VAL A 57 5.08 15.29 -14.61
CA VAL A 57 6.17 15.28 -13.62
C VAL A 57 6.74 16.70 -13.63
N ASP A 58 6.18 17.56 -12.80
CA ASP A 58 6.57 18.96 -12.74
C ASP A 58 6.58 19.46 -11.29
N GLU A 59 7.44 20.43 -11.02
CA GLU A 59 7.61 21.08 -9.73
C GLU A 59 6.34 21.78 -9.25
N SER A 60 5.40 22.06 -10.15
CA SER A 60 4.07 22.59 -9.82
C SER A 60 3.26 21.69 -8.85
N MET A 61 3.66 20.43 -8.69
CA MET A 61 3.04 19.49 -7.74
C MET A 61 3.73 19.48 -6.36
N LEU A 62 4.89 20.13 -6.22
CA LEU A 62 5.65 20.18 -4.96
C LEU A 62 5.34 21.47 -4.20
N SER A 63 5.22 21.35 -2.89
CA SER A 63 5.25 22.47 -1.95
C SER A 63 6.62 23.18 -2.00
N GLU A 64 6.66 24.42 -1.51
CA GLU A 64 7.91 25.19 -1.48
C GLU A 64 9.01 24.53 -0.64
N ASP A 65 8.63 23.84 0.44
CA ASP A 65 9.58 23.09 1.26
C ASP A 65 10.12 21.85 0.52
N GLU A 66 9.27 21.13 -0.22
CA GLU A 66 9.69 20.01 -1.06
C GLU A 66 10.61 20.46 -2.20
N LYS A 67 10.32 21.60 -2.85
CA LYS A 67 11.21 22.20 -3.85
C LYS A 67 12.59 22.52 -3.27
N ARG A 68 12.66 23.11 -2.07
CA ARG A 68 13.94 23.39 -1.38
C ARG A 68 14.71 22.12 -1.05
N GLN A 69 14.03 21.07 -0.62
CA GLN A 69 14.65 19.76 -0.39
C GLN A 69 15.22 19.19 -1.69
N VAL A 70 14.45 19.24 -2.79
CA VAL A 70 14.90 18.83 -4.13
C VAL A 70 16.16 19.61 -4.55
N GLU A 71 16.15 20.94 -4.46
CA GLU A 71 17.29 21.79 -4.80
C GLU A 71 18.55 21.48 -3.98
N THR A 72 18.37 21.16 -2.71
CA THR A 72 19.47 20.76 -1.82
C THR A 72 20.02 19.39 -2.22
N PHE A 73 19.12 18.47 -2.55
CA PHE A 73 19.47 17.10 -2.93
C PHE A 73 20.16 17.02 -4.29
N VAL A 74 19.77 17.86 -5.27
CA VAL A 74 20.43 17.97 -6.59
C VAL A 74 21.95 18.13 -6.44
N LYS A 75 22.39 18.96 -5.47
CA LYS A 75 23.81 19.25 -5.23
C LYS A 75 24.61 18.05 -4.70
N GLN A 76 23.94 17.04 -4.17
CA GLN A 76 24.56 15.82 -3.63
C GLN A 76 24.73 14.74 -4.70
N ILE A 77 24.09 14.88 -5.87
CA ILE A 77 24.11 13.89 -6.94
C ILE A 77 25.38 14.05 -7.77
N ASP A 78 26.36 13.19 -7.53
CA ASP A 78 27.54 13.06 -8.38
C ASP A 78 27.38 11.89 -9.36
N ILE A 79 27.17 12.21 -10.65
CA ILE A 79 27.02 11.23 -11.73
C ILE A 79 28.33 10.49 -12.03
N SER A 80 29.48 11.04 -11.64
CA SER A 80 30.78 10.35 -11.76
C SER A 80 30.87 9.15 -10.82
N ASN A 81 30.08 9.17 -9.73
CA ASN A 81 30.04 8.08 -8.78
C ASN A 81 29.12 6.96 -9.28
N ILE A 82 29.72 5.95 -9.91
CA ILE A 82 29.00 4.80 -10.47
C ILE A 82 28.18 4.04 -9.42
N LYS A 83 28.64 3.97 -8.16
CA LYS A 83 27.85 3.32 -7.10
C LYS A 83 26.55 4.08 -6.87
N LEU A 84 26.62 5.40 -6.74
CA LEU A 84 25.45 6.28 -6.60
C LEU A 84 24.53 6.15 -7.80
N VAL A 85 25.06 6.22 -9.03
CA VAL A 85 24.26 6.08 -10.26
C VAL A 85 23.47 4.78 -10.27
N ASN A 86 24.11 3.67 -9.87
CA ASN A 86 23.47 2.36 -9.84
C ASN A 86 22.44 2.21 -8.70
N SER A 87 22.68 2.82 -7.53
CA SER A 87 21.80 2.70 -6.36
C SER A 87 20.77 3.81 -6.24
N TYR A 88 20.79 4.82 -7.13
CA TYR A 88 19.92 5.99 -7.03
C TYR A 88 18.44 5.59 -6.96
N GLY A 89 17.72 6.11 -5.96
CA GLY A 89 16.31 5.80 -5.72
C GLY A 89 16.00 4.34 -5.38
N ALA A 90 17.01 3.50 -5.09
CA ALA A 90 16.79 2.07 -4.78
C ALA A 90 15.93 1.87 -3.52
N SER A 91 16.05 2.77 -2.53
CA SER A 91 15.19 2.74 -1.34
C SER A 91 13.71 2.91 -1.73
N ALA A 92 13.36 3.96 -2.48
CA ALA A 92 11.99 4.21 -2.92
C ALA A 92 11.43 3.04 -3.77
N GLN A 93 12.26 2.43 -4.63
CA GLN A 93 11.88 1.22 -5.38
C GLN A 93 11.63 0.00 -4.49
N LYS A 94 12.42 -0.17 -3.43
CA LYS A 94 12.23 -1.25 -2.46
C LYS A 94 10.93 -1.04 -1.67
N GLY A 95 10.65 0.21 -1.31
CA GLY A 95 9.42 0.64 -0.67
C GLY A 95 8.19 0.24 -1.49
N ILE A 96 8.08 0.67 -2.74
CA ILE A 96 6.92 0.35 -3.59
C ILE A 96 6.76 -1.17 -3.86
N SER A 97 7.88 -1.91 -3.90
CA SER A 97 7.88 -3.36 -4.12
C SER A 97 7.33 -4.07 -2.88
N GLY A 98 7.79 -3.69 -1.70
CA GLY A 98 7.25 -4.19 -0.43
C GLY A 98 5.77 -3.84 -0.26
N PHE A 99 5.37 -2.65 -0.70
CA PHE A 99 3.97 -2.23 -0.68
C PHE A 99 3.07 -3.13 -1.54
N SER A 100 3.50 -3.46 -2.76
CA SER A 100 2.77 -4.36 -3.66
C SER A 100 2.60 -5.77 -3.07
N VAL A 101 3.63 -6.28 -2.39
CA VAL A 101 3.57 -7.56 -1.65
C VAL A 101 2.57 -7.47 -0.49
N SER A 102 2.58 -6.36 0.25
CA SER A 102 1.67 -6.11 1.35
C SER A 102 0.19 -6.06 0.92
N ILE A 103 -0.14 -5.42 -0.21
CA ILE A 103 -1.51 -5.46 -0.75
C ILE A 103 -1.91 -6.91 -1.05
N THR A 104 -1.06 -7.63 -1.79
CA THR A 104 -1.36 -9.01 -2.20
C THR A 104 -1.58 -9.94 -0.99
N LYS A 105 -0.78 -9.77 0.07
CA LYS A 105 -0.91 -10.56 1.30
C LYS A 105 -2.25 -10.33 1.99
N ASN A 106 -2.65 -9.06 2.17
CA ASN A 106 -3.90 -8.71 2.84
C ASN A 106 -5.14 -9.13 2.04
N VAL A 107 -5.07 -9.07 0.70
CA VAL A 107 -6.15 -9.55 -0.18
C VAL A 107 -6.26 -11.09 -0.16
N LYS A 108 -5.14 -11.83 -0.15
CA LYS A 108 -5.16 -13.30 -0.14
C LYS A 108 -5.67 -13.90 1.16
N THR A 109 -5.42 -13.26 2.31
CA THR A 109 -5.95 -13.72 3.60
C THR A 109 -7.47 -13.57 3.73
N LYS A 110 -8.12 -12.95 2.73
CA LYS A 110 -9.57 -12.73 2.67
C LYS A 110 -10.35 -13.91 2.06
N ASP A 111 -9.68 -15.01 1.69
CA ASP A 111 -10.35 -16.18 1.13
C ASP A 111 -11.34 -16.76 2.16
N PHE A 112 -12.60 -16.77 1.76
CA PHE A 112 -13.84 -16.93 2.52
C PHE A 112 -14.06 -18.33 3.12
N GLY A 113 -13.01 -18.96 3.67
CA GLY A 113 -13.05 -20.32 4.19
C GLY A 113 -14.14 -20.55 5.25
N ASP A 114 -14.27 -19.63 6.21
CA ASP A 114 -15.18 -19.79 7.35
C ASP A 114 -16.64 -19.35 7.07
N ILE A 115 -16.86 -18.56 6.00
CA ILE A 115 -18.18 -18.02 5.61
C ILE A 115 -19.00 -19.07 4.88
N GLY A 116 -18.35 -19.85 4.00
CA GLY A 116 -19.00 -20.94 3.27
C GLY A 116 -19.59 -21.98 4.21
N ASP A 117 -18.89 -22.28 5.30
CA ASP A 117 -19.30 -23.31 6.25
C ASP A 117 -20.46 -22.84 7.14
N SER A 118 -20.43 -21.59 7.63
CA SER A 118 -21.51 -21.04 8.46
C SER A 118 -22.82 -20.84 7.68
N LEU A 119 -22.76 -20.40 6.41
CA LEU A 119 -23.94 -20.30 5.54
C LEU A 119 -24.50 -21.68 5.16
N ARG A 120 -23.63 -22.67 4.91
CA ARG A 120 -24.04 -24.06 4.66
C ARG A 120 -24.71 -24.68 5.88
N GLU A 121 -24.23 -24.37 7.08
CA GLU A 121 -24.82 -24.83 8.34
C GLU A 121 -26.23 -24.23 8.52
N LEU A 122 -26.42 -22.94 8.20
CA LEU A 122 -27.73 -22.29 8.19
C LEU A 122 -28.68 -22.90 7.13
N GLU A 123 -28.21 -23.11 5.90
CA GLU A 123 -29.00 -23.76 4.84
C GLU A 123 -29.46 -25.16 5.27
N THR A 124 -28.59 -25.90 5.96
CA THR A 124 -28.89 -27.22 6.52
C THR A 124 -29.92 -27.15 7.64
N ALA A 125 -29.82 -26.15 8.54
CA ALA A 125 -30.78 -25.94 9.62
C ALA A 125 -32.18 -25.52 9.12
N ILE A 126 -32.27 -24.73 8.04
CA ILE A 126 -33.53 -24.35 7.39
C ILE A 126 -34.16 -25.54 6.65
N LYS A 127 -33.35 -26.36 5.98
CA LYS A 127 -33.84 -27.58 5.30
C LYS A 127 -34.36 -28.64 6.28
N SER A 128 -33.76 -28.76 7.47
CA SER A 128 -34.20 -29.71 8.49
C SER A 128 -35.50 -29.29 9.20
N THR A 129 -35.82 -28.00 9.25
CA THR A 129 -37.09 -27.49 9.78
C THR A 129 -38.27 -27.59 8.80
N THR A 130 -38.01 -27.84 7.52
CA THR A 130 -39.04 -27.94 6.45
C THR A 130 -39.36 -29.37 6.02
N THR A 131 -38.65 -30.38 6.52
CA THR A 131 -38.86 -31.77 6.10
C THR A 131 -40.04 -32.42 6.83
N SER A 132 -41.14 -32.59 6.09
CA SER A 132 -42.43 -33.10 6.57
C SER A 132 -42.47 -34.61 6.85
N GLU A 133 -43.31 -34.94 7.84
CA GLU A 133 -43.59 -36.26 8.44
C GLU A 133 -43.85 -37.42 7.45
N LYS A 134 -43.26 -38.60 7.71
CA LYS A 134 -43.78 -39.89 7.19
C LYS A 134 -45.01 -40.31 8.01
N LYS A 135 -46.15 -40.50 7.31
CA LYS A 135 -47.47 -40.87 7.86
C LYS A 135 -47.52 -42.32 8.36
N GLY A 136 -47.96 -42.49 9.60
CA GLY A 136 -48.45 -43.75 10.17
C GLY A 136 -49.60 -43.46 11.15
N LEU A 137 -50.72 -44.17 11.01
CA LEU A 137 -52.04 -43.86 11.61
C LEU A 137 -52.20 -44.22 13.10
N LEU A 138 -51.13 -44.55 13.82
CA LEU A 138 -51.18 -44.95 15.24
C LEU A 138 -50.53 -43.96 16.23
N GLY A 139 -50.09 -42.78 15.76
CA GLY A 139 -49.28 -41.85 16.58
C GLY A 139 -50.01 -40.72 17.33
N LEU A 140 -51.33 -40.60 17.23
CA LEU A 140 -52.02 -39.32 17.50
C LEU A 140 -52.08 -38.90 18.98
N PHE A 141 -51.96 -39.81 19.95
CA PHE A 141 -52.05 -39.46 21.39
C PHE A 141 -50.70 -39.19 22.08
N LYS A 142 -49.56 -39.69 21.57
CA LYS A 142 -48.22 -39.27 22.01
C LYS A 142 -47.71 -38.01 21.28
N LYS A 143 -48.30 -37.69 20.12
CA LYS A 143 -47.90 -36.56 19.28
C LYS A 143 -48.15 -35.18 19.91
N GLY A 144 -49.11 -34.99 20.80
CA GLY A 144 -49.38 -33.66 21.38
C GLY A 144 -48.22 -33.09 22.21
N LYS A 145 -47.78 -33.84 23.23
CA LYS A 145 -46.67 -33.41 24.11
C LYS A 145 -45.31 -33.43 23.42
N GLN A 146 -45.09 -34.41 22.54
CA GLN A 146 -43.83 -34.57 21.81
C GLN A 146 -43.68 -33.56 20.66
N LYS A 147 -44.80 -33.12 20.03
CA LYS A 147 -44.80 -31.99 19.09
C LYS A 147 -44.53 -30.67 19.80
N VAL A 148 -45.13 -30.43 20.97
CA VAL A 148 -44.85 -29.20 21.74
C VAL A 148 -43.38 -29.17 22.17
N ALA A 149 -42.85 -30.27 22.70
CA ALA A 149 -41.44 -30.38 23.06
C ALA A 149 -40.50 -30.26 21.84
N SER A 150 -40.84 -30.85 20.68
CA SER A 150 -40.03 -30.69 19.47
C SER A 150 -40.12 -29.29 18.87
N LEU A 151 -41.27 -28.62 18.97
CA LEU A 151 -41.43 -27.23 18.53
C LEU A 151 -40.64 -26.28 19.43
N ILE A 152 -40.66 -26.49 20.74
CA ILE A 152 -39.84 -25.73 21.70
C ILE A 152 -38.35 -26.01 21.45
N ALA A 153 -37.93 -27.27 21.30
CA ALA A 153 -36.52 -27.60 21.02
C ALA A 153 -36.04 -27.08 19.65
N ASN A 154 -36.90 -27.10 18.63
CA ASN A 154 -36.59 -26.49 17.32
C ASN A 154 -36.52 -24.97 17.43
N TYR A 155 -37.34 -24.35 18.27
CA TYR A 155 -37.30 -22.91 18.54
C TYR A 155 -36.05 -22.50 19.32
N GLU A 156 -35.69 -23.22 20.39
CA GLU A 156 -34.45 -23.02 21.16
C GLU A 156 -33.20 -23.27 20.31
N SER A 157 -33.24 -24.27 19.42
CA SER A 157 -32.18 -24.54 18.44
C SER A 157 -32.08 -23.42 17.40
N ALA A 158 -33.21 -22.95 16.86
CA ALA A 158 -33.24 -21.81 15.95
C ALA A 158 -32.73 -20.53 16.62
N GLU A 159 -33.12 -20.24 17.86
CA GLU A 159 -32.65 -19.10 18.64
C GLU A 159 -31.13 -19.18 18.91
N THR A 160 -30.63 -20.37 19.23
CA THR A 160 -29.18 -20.61 19.43
C THR A 160 -28.40 -20.40 18.13
N ASN A 161 -28.93 -20.89 17.01
CA ASN A 161 -28.33 -20.68 15.69
C ASN A 161 -28.37 -19.21 15.27
N ILE A 162 -29.47 -18.50 15.52
CA ILE A 162 -29.59 -17.06 15.28
C ILE A 162 -28.55 -16.28 16.10
N LYS A 163 -28.40 -16.58 17.40
CA LYS A 163 -27.37 -15.95 18.26
C LYS A 163 -25.94 -16.25 17.79
N LYS A 164 -25.68 -17.47 17.28
CA LYS A 164 -24.39 -17.82 16.68
C LYS A 164 -24.12 -16.97 15.43
N ILE A 165 -25.12 -16.86 14.54
CA ILE A 165 -25.04 -16.05 13.31
C ILE A 165 -24.83 -14.58 13.65
N GLU A 166 -25.55 -14.03 14.63
CA GLU A 166 -25.38 -12.64 15.08
C GLU A 166 -23.94 -12.40 15.56
N LYS A 167 -23.41 -13.29 16.41
CA LYS A 167 -22.04 -13.20 16.92
C LYS A 167 -21.01 -13.29 15.81
N ASP A 168 -21.21 -14.17 14.84
CA ASP A 168 -20.30 -14.32 13.72
C ASP A 168 -20.40 -13.11 12.78
N LEU A 169 -21.59 -12.56 12.54
CA LEU A 169 -21.77 -11.32 11.76
C LEU A 169 -21.10 -10.11 12.45
N GLN A 170 -21.21 -9.99 13.78
CA GLN A 170 -20.49 -8.96 14.56
C GLN A 170 -18.97 -9.08 14.42
N LYS A 171 -18.40 -10.29 14.49
CA LYS A 171 -16.96 -10.49 14.26
C LYS A 171 -16.55 -10.07 12.85
N HIS A 172 -17.36 -10.38 11.84
CA HIS A 172 -17.09 -9.99 10.46
C HIS A 172 -17.15 -8.48 10.26
N GLN A 173 -18.14 -7.81 10.85
CA GLN A 173 -18.22 -6.35 10.82
C GLN A 173 -16.96 -5.71 11.45
N MET A 174 -16.47 -6.26 12.56
CA MET A 174 -15.22 -5.82 13.19
C MET A 174 -14.01 -6.05 12.28
N ALA A 175 -13.94 -7.19 11.59
CA ALA A 175 -12.87 -7.48 10.63
C ALA A 175 -12.88 -6.51 9.44
N LEU A 176 -14.04 -6.28 8.82
CA LEU A 176 -14.19 -5.34 7.70
C LEU A 176 -13.84 -3.90 8.10
N THR A 177 -14.25 -3.47 9.29
CA THR A 177 -13.90 -2.14 9.82
C THR A 177 -12.39 -1.97 9.99
N LYS A 178 -11.71 -3.03 10.45
CA LYS A 178 -10.25 -3.05 10.56
C LYS A 178 -9.59 -3.02 9.19
N ASP A 179 -10.12 -3.74 8.21
CA ASP A 179 -9.59 -3.76 6.85
C ASP A 179 -9.66 -2.37 6.20
N ILE A 180 -10.78 -1.64 6.36
CA ILE A 180 -10.92 -0.26 5.89
C ILE A 180 -9.81 0.63 6.47
N PHE A 181 -9.50 0.49 7.77
CA PHE A 181 -8.41 1.23 8.41
C PHE A 181 -7.03 0.87 7.85
N VAL A 182 -6.78 -0.42 7.59
CA VAL A 182 -5.54 -0.88 6.95
C VAL A 182 -5.43 -0.31 5.54
N PHE A 183 -6.50 -0.32 4.76
CA PHE A 183 -6.49 0.26 3.41
C PHE A 183 -6.28 1.77 3.42
N ASN A 184 -6.81 2.50 4.41
CA ASN A 184 -6.52 3.93 4.57
C ASN A 184 -5.03 4.17 4.79
N GLN A 185 -4.39 3.42 5.69
CA GLN A 185 -2.94 3.50 5.88
C GLN A 185 -2.16 3.14 4.61
N MET A 186 -2.63 2.15 3.85
CA MET A 186 -2.04 1.80 2.56
C MET A 186 -2.16 2.92 1.53
N TYR A 187 -3.29 3.64 1.52
CA TYR A 187 -3.49 4.78 0.63
C TYR A 187 -2.52 5.93 0.97
N ASP A 188 -2.40 6.27 2.25
CA ASP A 188 -1.47 7.31 2.71
C ASP A 188 -0.02 6.93 2.39
N MET A 189 0.37 5.68 2.66
CA MET A 189 1.69 5.17 2.32
C MET A 189 1.96 5.20 0.79
N ASN A 190 0.96 4.90 -0.04
CA ASN A 190 1.08 5.01 -1.49
C ASN A 190 1.30 6.46 -1.96
N LEU A 191 0.66 7.42 -1.29
CA LEU A 191 0.84 8.84 -1.56
C LEU A 191 2.27 9.29 -1.20
N ASP A 192 2.80 8.82 -0.07
CA ASP A 192 4.18 9.12 0.35
C ASP A 192 5.20 8.56 -0.65
N PHE A 193 5.03 7.30 -1.08
CA PHE A 193 5.88 6.72 -2.15
C PHE A 193 5.81 7.52 -3.45
N TYR A 194 4.61 7.92 -3.85
CA TYR A 194 4.42 8.74 -5.04
C TYR A 194 5.18 10.06 -4.95
N LYS A 195 5.10 10.76 -3.81
CA LYS A 195 5.81 12.02 -3.58
C LYS A 195 7.32 11.83 -3.59
N GLU A 196 7.81 10.84 -2.85
CA GLU A 196 9.23 10.53 -2.77
C GLU A 196 9.83 10.22 -4.14
N LEU A 197 9.18 9.34 -4.91
CA LEU A 197 9.58 9.01 -6.29
C LEU A 197 9.59 10.26 -7.17
N THR A 198 8.57 11.11 -7.06
CA THR A 198 8.47 12.37 -7.82
C THR A 198 9.66 13.29 -7.51
N MET A 199 10.00 13.45 -6.23
CA MET A 199 11.13 14.27 -5.80
C MET A 199 12.48 13.71 -6.29
N TYR A 200 12.71 12.38 -6.21
CA TYR A 200 13.91 11.75 -6.78
C TYR A 200 14.03 11.97 -8.28
N ILE A 201 12.93 11.83 -9.03
CA ILE A 201 12.93 11.99 -10.49
C ILE A 201 13.26 13.45 -10.86
N ILE A 202 12.64 14.42 -10.19
CA ILE A 202 12.90 15.84 -10.45
C ILE A 202 14.36 16.19 -10.13
N ALA A 203 14.86 15.81 -8.95
CA ALA A 203 16.23 16.07 -8.56
C ALA A 203 17.24 15.43 -9.52
N GLY A 204 17.00 14.17 -9.89
CA GLY A 204 17.85 13.43 -10.81
C GLY A 204 17.87 14.04 -12.21
N LYS A 205 16.71 14.45 -12.75
CA LYS A 205 16.63 15.13 -14.05
C LYS A 205 17.39 16.46 -14.05
N LYS A 206 17.27 17.24 -12.98
CA LYS A 206 18.04 18.49 -12.82
C LYS A 206 19.55 18.23 -12.80
N ALA A 207 20.00 17.28 -11.99
CA ALA A 207 21.42 16.90 -11.91
C ALA A 207 21.95 16.37 -13.24
N LEU A 208 21.19 15.52 -13.94
CA LEU A 208 21.54 15.02 -15.27
C LEU A 208 21.61 16.13 -16.32
N GLY A 209 20.67 17.07 -16.29
CA GLY A 209 20.68 18.24 -17.16
C GLY A 209 21.92 19.11 -16.93
N GLN A 210 22.27 19.37 -15.67
CA GLN A 210 23.48 20.10 -15.30
C GLN A 210 24.75 19.36 -15.75
N ALA A 211 24.85 18.05 -15.50
CA ALA A 211 25.97 17.23 -15.92
C ALA A 211 26.18 17.23 -17.44
N LYS A 212 25.09 17.04 -18.21
CA LYS A 212 25.13 17.02 -19.68
C LYS A 212 25.47 18.39 -20.29
N SER A 213 25.07 19.49 -19.64
CA SER A 213 25.30 20.86 -20.15
C SER A 213 26.59 21.50 -19.65
N THR A 214 27.27 20.91 -18.65
CA THR A 214 28.51 21.44 -18.09
C THR A 214 29.65 20.43 -18.23
N LYS A 215 29.79 19.50 -17.27
CA LYS A 215 30.96 18.62 -17.18
C LYS A 215 31.15 17.73 -18.41
N LEU A 216 30.06 17.23 -19.00
CA LEU A 216 30.14 16.42 -20.21
C LEU A 216 30.71 17.22 -21.38
N VAL A 217 30.27 18.47 -21.55
CA VAL A 217 30.76 19.38 -22.59
C VAL A 217 32.24 19.71 -22.36
N GLU A 218 32.63 20.02 -21.11
CA GLU A 218 34.03 20.28 -20.75
C GLU A 218 34.94 19.09 -21.08
N LEU A 219 34.51 17.86 -20.74
CA LEU A 219 35.28 16.65 -21.03
C LEU A 219 35.35 16.37 -22.53
N GLN A 220 34.26 16.64 -23.27
CA GLN A 220 34.23 16.50 -24.73
C GLN A 220 35.22 17.46 -25.40
N GLU A 221 35.16 18.76 -25.06
CA GLU A 221 36.05 19.78 -25.62
C GLU A 221 37.52 19.47 -25.31
N LYS A 222 37.81 18.98 -24.10
CA LYS A 222 39.15 18.58 -23.72
C LYS A 222 39.64 17.40 -24.54
N ALA A 223 38.83 16.34 -24.67
CA ALA A 223 39.16 15.17 -25.47
C ALA A 223 39.40 15.52 -26.94
N ASP A 224 38.61 16.42 -27.51
CA ASP A 224 38.74 16.88 -28.90
C ASP A 224 40.01 17.72 -29.11
N THR A 225 40.37 18.54 -28.12
CA THR A 225 41.54 19.43 -28.17
C THR A 225 42.85 18.68 -27.97
N THR A 226 42.94 17.85 -26.92
CA THR A 226 44.20 17.16 -26.57
C THR A 226 44.43 15.93 -27.43
N ARG A 227 43.36 15.24 -27.84
CA ARG A 227 43.37 13.92 -28.50
C ARG A 227 44.15 12.86 -27.71
N ASP A 228 44.32 13.08 -26.41
CA ASP A 228 44.96 12.13 -25.52
C ASP A 228 43.99 10.96 -25.23
N GLN A 229 44.52 9.74 -25.20
CA GLN A 229 43.69 8.55 -25.00
C GLN A 229 42.97 8.56 -23.65
N LEU A 230 43.60 9.12 -22.61
CA LEU A 230 43.01 9.20 -21.28
C LEU A 230 41.86 10.21 -21.25
N ASP A 231 42.02 11.38 -21.86
CA ASP A 231 40.96 12.38 -21.94
C ASP A 231 39.75 11.87 -22.73
N VAL A 232 39.99 11.17 -23.85
CA VAL A 232 38.92 10.50 -24.63
C VAL A 232 38.20 9.45 -23.78
N GLN A 233 38.93 8.68 -22.97
CA GLN A 233 38.33 7.69 -22.07
C GLN A 233 37.49 8.35 -20.98
N MET A 234 38.00 9.41 -20.34
CA MET A 234 37.24 10.14 -19.31
C MET A 234 35.92 10.70 -19.83
N TYR A 235 35.91 11.24 -21.05
CA TYR A 235 34.67 11.67 -21.71
C TYR A 235 33.71 10.50 -21.91
N ARG A 236 34.18 9.37 -22.45
CA ARG A 236 33.34 8.18 -22.69
C ARG A 236 32.76 7.62 -21.40
N ASP A 237 33.58 7.47 -20.37
CA ASP A 237 33.15 6.94 -19.07
C ASP A 237 32.07 7.84 -18.45
N TYR A 238 32.23 9.17 -18.55
CA TYR A 238 31.23 10.12 -18.04
C TYR A 238 29.94 10.15 -18.88
N ALA A 239 30.05 10.04 -20.20
CA ALA A 239 28.90 9.93 -21.10
C ALA A 239 28.09 8.65 -20.83
N ASP A 240 28.78 7.54 -20.59
CA ASP A 240 28.18 6.27 -20.20
C ASP A 240 27.50 6.36 -18.83
N ALA A 241 28.12 7.05 -17.87
CA ALA A 241 27.52 7.30 -16.56
C ALA A 241 26.23 8.13 -16.68
N CYS A 242 26.22 9.18 -17.50
CA CYS A 242 25.01 9.96 -17.81
C CYS A 242 23.90 9.09 -18.42
N THR A 243 24.25 8.23 -19.37
CA THR A 243 23.30 7.31 -20.04
C THR A 243 22.72 6.28 -19.07
N ARG A 244 23.55 5.74 -18.17
CA ARG A 244 23.09 4.82 -17.11
C ARG A 244 22.16 5.52 -16.14
N PHE A 245 22.50 6.73 -15.73
CA PHE A 245 21.66 7.52 -14.83
C PHE A 245 20.30 7.86 -15.47
N GLU A 246 20.28 8.20 -16.76
CA GLU A 246 19.03 8.42 -17.50
C GLU A 246 18.11 7.19 -17.51
N LYS A 247 18.67 6.00 -17.74
CA LYS A 247 17.92 4.74 -17.63
C LYS A 247 17.37 4.53 -16.22
N ARG A 248 18.17 4.84 -15.20
CA ARG A 248 17.76 4.74 -13.80
C ARG A 248 16.57 5.67 -13.48
N LEU A 249 16.58 6.89 -14.02
CA LEU A 249 15.45 7.82 -13.87
C LEU A 249 14.19 7.30 -14.58
N ALA A 250 14.33 6.71 -15.76
CA ALA A 250 13.20 6.09 -16.47
C ALA A 250 12.58 4.91 -15.69
N GLU A 251 13.40 4.08 -15.03
CA GLU A 251 12.91 3.03 -14.13
C GLU A 251 12.10 3.60 -12.95
N LEU A 252 12.57 4.71 -12.36
CA LEU A 252 11.84 5.41 -11.29
C LEU A 252 10.52 5.99 -11.80
N GLU A 253 10.47 6.53 -13.02
CA GLU A 253 9.23 7.02 -13.63
C GLU A 253 8.21 5.92 -13.85
N MET A 254 8.65 4.77 -14.36
CA MET A 254 7.78 3.59 -14.49
C MET A 254 7.25 3.15 -13.12
N THR A 255 8.11 3.18 -12.10
CA THR A 255 7.74 2.85 -10.73
C THR A 255 6.69 3.82 -10.16
N ARG A 256 6.85 5.12 -10.42
CA ARG A 256 5.87 6.16 -10.06
C ARG A 256 4.52 5.93 -10.74
N LEU A 257 4.52 5.53 -12.02
CA LEU A 257 3.28 5.22 -12.74
C LEU A 257 2.53 4.06 -12.09
N LEU A 258 3.23 3.01 -11.66
CA LEU A 258 2.62 1.92 -10.90
C LEU A 258 1.97 2.44 -9.61
N SER A 259 2.63 3.34 -8.87
CA SER A 259 2.06 3.95 -7.67
C SER A 259 0.72 4.65 -7.96
N ILE A 260 0.62 5.42 -9.05
CA ILE A 260 -0.62 6.08 -9.48
C ILE A 260 -1.72 5.05 -9.75
N GLN A 261 -1.39 3.93 -10.37
CA GLN A 261 -2.35 2.87 -10.71
C GLN A 261 -2.83 2.08 -9.49
N MET A 262 -2.04 2.02 -8.41
CA MET A 262 -2.42 1.33 -7.16
C MET A 262 -3.45 2.11 -6.35
N ALA A 263 -3.39 3.45 -6.36
CA ALA A 263 -4.32 4.31 -5.64
C ALA A 263 -5.82 3.97 -5.88
N PRO A 264 -6.32 3.85 -7.13
CA PRO A 264 -7.72 3.46 -7.37
C PRO A 264 -8.02 2.03 -6.91
N GLN A 265 -7.06 1.10 -6.99
CA GLN A 265 -7.26 -0.29 -6.55
C GLN A 265 -7.48 -0.37 -5.03
N ILE A 266 -6.72 0.40 -4.25
CA ILE A 266 -6.89 0.51 -2.80
C ILE A 266 -8.26 1.10 -2.46
N ARG A 267 -8.68 2.17 -3.17
CA ARG A 267 -10.00 2.78 -2.99
C ARG A 267 -11.15 1.83 -3.32
N LEU A 268 -11.02 1.01 -4.35
CA LEU A 268 -12.03 0.00 -4.68
C LEU A 268 -12.19 -1.03 -3.54
N LEU A 269 -11.10 -1.48 -2.94
CA LEU A 269 -11.13 -2.40 -1.80
C LEU A 269 -11.78 -1.75 -0.56
N GLN A 270 -11.45 -0.48 -0.27
CA GLN A 270 -12.09 0.29 0.81
C GLN A 270 -13.60 0.37 0.63
N ASN A 271 -14.05 0.76 -0.56
CA ASN A 271 -15.46 0.94 -0.86
C ASN A 271 -16.24 -0.38 -0.78
N ALA A 272 -15.65 -1.48 -1.27
CA ALA A 272 -16.25 -2.79 -1.17
C ALA A 272 -16.48 -3.22 0.29
N ASP A 273 -15.52 -2.96 1.18
CA ASP A 273 -15.66 -3.31 2.60
C ASP A 273 -16.63 -2.40 3.33
N GLN A 274 -16.62 -1.10 3.02
CA GLN A 274 -17.58 -0.15 3.57
C GLN A 274 -19.03 -0.52 3.18
N GLU A 275 -19.28 -0.93 1.94
CA GLU A 275 -20.61 -1.36 1.49
C GLU A 275 -21.11 -2.60 2.27
N VAL A 276 -20.24 -3.56 2.57
CA VAL A 276 -20.60 -4.74 3.36
C VAL A 276 -20.87 -4.37 4.83
N VAL A 277 -20.09 -3.46 5.40
CA VAL A 277 -20.34 -2.94 6.76
C VAL A 277 -21.69 -2.22 6.82
N ASP A 278 -21.96 -1.32 5.87
CA ASP A 278 -23.17 -0.50 5.83
C ASP A 278 -24.42 -1.36 5.61
N SER A 279 -24.34 -2.38 4.74
CA SER A 279 -25.45 -3.31 4.52
C SER A 279 -25.72 -4.18 5.74
N SER A 280 -24.68 -4.67 6.42
CA SER A 280 -24.82 -5.43 7.67
C SER A 280 -25.49 -4.60 8.77
N ALA A 281 -25.13 -3.32 8.89
CA ALA A 281 -25.72 -2.40 9.86
C ALA A 281 -27.20 -2.07 9.60
N ARG A 282 -27.70 -2.24 8.36
CA ARG A 282 -29.11 -2.02 8.00
C ARG A 282 -30.02 -3.23 8.24
N ILE A 283 -29.44 -4.41 8.44
CA ILE A 283 -30.17 -5.67 8.67
C ILE A 283 -30.57 -5.82 10.15
N PHE A 284 -29.90 -5.09 11.04
CA PHE A 284 -30.24 -4.95 12.46
C PHE A 284 -31.06 -3.68 12.72
#